data_AF-A0A960RPH8-F1
#
_entry.id   AF-A0A960RPH8-F1
#
_cell.length_a   1.000
_cell.length_b   1.000
_cell.length_c   1.000
_cell.angle_alpha   90.00
_cell.angle_beta   90.00
_cell.angle_gamma   90.00
#
_symmetry.space_group_name_H-M   'P 1'
#
loop_
_entity.id
_entity.type
_entity.pdbx_description
1 polymer ?
#
loop_
_entity_poly.entity_id
_entity_poly.type
_entity_poly.pdbx_seq_one_letter_code
_entity_poly.pdbx_strand_id
1 'polypeptide(L)'
;MLLTLPFLVQGVIITLDEFIFHVRRDLPKWERIGHPLDTLTVLLCIGFVLIAPYSALMLKVYIGMALFSCLFVTKDEFVHKHHCPASEQWLHAILFLNHPVLLTALGLIWAHPTPFLILFLKIQAGLVTLFGLYQVIYWNFYHGRKHIAHQ
;
A
#
# COMPACT_ATOMS: atom_id res chain seq x y z
N MET A 1 -20.19 -2.78 4.78
CA MET A 1 -19.30 -3.37 5.81
C MET A 1 -18.37 -4.44 5.23
N LEU A 2 -18.84 -5.36 4.38
CA LEU A 2 -17.92 -6.37 3.78
C LEU A 2 -16.82 -5.75 2.90
N LEU A 3 -17.17 -4.76 2.06
CA LEU A 3 -16.21 -4.08 1.15
C LEU A 3 -15.12 -3.28 1.88
N THR A 4 -15.31 -2.92 3.16
CA THR A 4 -14.30 -2.18 3.93
C THR A 4 -13.29 -3.10 4.61
N LEU A 5 -13.61 -4.40 4.75
CA LEU A 5 -12.78 -5.36 5.47
C LEU A 5 -11.37 -5.52 4.86
N PRO A 6 -11.19 -5.64 3.53
CA PRO A 6 -9.85 -5.77 2.94
C PRO A 6 -8.92 -4.60 3.28
N PHE A 7 -9.45 -3.38 3.38
CA PHE A 7 -8.68 -2.19 3.77
C PHE A 7 -8.20 -2.26 5.22
N LEU A 8 -9.07 -2.71 6.12
CA LEU A 8 -8.73 -2.85 7.54
C LEU A 8 -7.69 -3.95 7.74
N VAL A 9 -7.88 -5.09 7.07
CA VAL A 9 -6.91 -6.19 7.08
C VAL A 9 -5.56 -5.72 6.53
N GLN A 10 -5.55 -5.04 5.37
CA GLN A 10 -4.32 -4.50 4.79
C GLN A 10 -3.62 -3.55 5.77
N GLY A 11 -4.35 -2.61 6.37
CA GLY A 11 -3.79 -1.63 7.30
C GLY A 11 -3.17 -2.29 8.54
N VAL A 12 -3.83 -3.30 9.11
CA VAL A 12 -3.27 -4.06 10.25
C VAL A 12 -1.99 -4.78 9.85
N ILE A 13 -1.99 -5.48 8.72
CA ILE A 13 -0.83 -6.27 8.29
C ILE A 13 0.36 -5.37 7.93
N ILE A 14 0.13 -4.27 7.20
CA ILE A 14 1.17 -3.25 6.92
C ILE A 14 1.73 -2.67 8.22
N THR A 15 0.88 -2.42 9.23
CA THR A 15 1.35 -1.91 10.53
C THR A 15 2.26 -2.92 11.24
N LEU A 16 1.92 -4.21 11.20
CA LEU A 16 2.77 -5.26 11.76
C LEU A 16 4.10 -5.35 11.01
N ASP A 17 4.07 -5.29 9.67
CA ASP A 17 5.26 -5.29 8.83
C ASP A 17 6.20 -4.11 9.18
N GLU A 18 5.65 -2.90 9.15
CA GLU A 18 6.40 -1.66 9.35
C GLU A 18 6.97 -1.55 10.77
N PHE A 19 6.17 -1.74 11.81
CA PHE A 19 6.59 -1.44 13.18
C PHE A 19 7.24 -2.62 13.90
N ILE A 20 7.11 -3.84 13.38
CA ILE A 20 7.74 -5.03 13.96
C ILE A 20 8.90 -5.48 13.09
N PHE A 21 8.68 -5.79 11.82
CA PHE A 21 9.72 -6.39 10.98
C PHE A 21 10.73 -5.35 10.51
N HIS A 22 10.29 -4.27 9.85
CA HIS A 22 11.22 -3.25 9.33
C HIS A 22 12.04 -2.59 10.45
N VAL A 23 11.41 -2.25 11.58
CA VAL A 23 12.15 -1.68 12.73
C VAL A 23 13.19 -2.66 13.30
N ARG A 24 12.92 -3.97 13.31
CA ARG A 24 13.85 -4.97 13.86
C ARG A 24 15.04 -5.24 12.95
N ARG A 25 14.82 -5.34 11.64
CA ARG A 25 15.88 -5.72 10.68
C ARG A 25 16.56 -4.53 9.99
N ASP A 26 16.06 -3.32 10.20
CA ASP A 26 16.35 -2.11 9.41
C ASP A 26 15.92 -2.27 7.94
N LEU A 27 15.65 -1.15 7.28
CA LEU A 27 15.10 -1.12 5.94
C LEU A 27 16.22 -0.86 4.90
N PRO A 28 16.51 -1.77 3.96
CA PRO A 28 17.47 -1.54 2.88
C PRO A 28 17.11 -0.36 1.97
N LYS A 29 18.11 0.27 1.34
CA LYS A 29 17.91 1.46 0.48
C LYS A 29 16.85 1.27 -0.61
N TRP A 30 16.78 0.07 -1.21
CA TRP A 30 15.79 -0.23 -2.24
C TRP A 30 14.37 -0.15 -1.69
N GLU A 31 14.10 -0.79 -0.55
CA GLU A 31 12.80 -0.79 0.11
C GLU A 31 12.39 0.61 0.59
N ARG A 32 13.36 1.44 1.03
CA ARG A 32 13.11 2.85 1.41
C ARG A 32 12.54 3.73 0.28
N ILE A 33 12.78 3.34 -0.97
CA ILE A 33 12.24 4.00 -2.18
C ILE A 33 11.05 3.22 -2.73
N GLY A 34 11.14 1.89 -2.75
CA GLY A 34 10.10 0.99 -3.22
C GLY A 34 8.78 1.20 -2.49
N HIS A 35 8.79 1.17 -1.15
CA HIS A 35 7.55 1.23 -0.36
C HIS A 35 6.77 2.54 -0.55
N PRO A 36 7.40 3.73 -0.57
CA PRO A 36 6.69 4.96 -0.96
C PRO A 36 6.08 4.91 -2.36
N LEU A 37 6.73 4.27 -3.33
CA LEU A 37 6.19 4.12 -4.68
C LEU A 37 4.99 3.15 -4.69
N ASP A 38 5.03 2.07 -3.92
CA ASP A 38 3.89 1.17 -3.76
C ASP A 38 2.68 1.89 -3.18
N THR A 39 2.90 2.63 -2.08
CA THR A 39 1.90 3.51 -1.46
C THR A 39 1.34 4.51 -2.46
N LEU A 40 2.17 5.11 -3.31
CA LEU A 40 1.74 6.03 -4.36
C LEU A 40 0.84 5.33 -5.39
N THR A 41 1.16 4.11 -5.83
CA THR A 41 0.29 3.39 -6.79
C THR A 41 -1.11 3.13 -6.25
N VAL A 42 -1.24 2.83 -4.95
CA VAL A 42 -2.54 2.68 -4.28
C VAL A 42 -3.26 4.01 -4.15
N LEU A 43 -2.55 5.09 -3.76
CA LEU A 43 -3.12 6.44 -3.69
C LEU A 43 -3.65 6.92 -5.04
N LEU A 44 -2.95 6.61 -6.14
CA LEU A 44 -3.43 6.92 -7.48
C LEU A 44 -4.73 6.17 -7.78
N CYS A 45 -4.86 4.89 -7.38
CA CYS A 45 -6.10 4.14 -7.53
C CYS A 45 -7.25 4.74 -6.70
N ILE A 46 -7.00 5.11 -5.44
CA ILE A 46 -8.00 5.73 -4.56
C ILE A 46 -8.42 7.10 -5.09
N GLY A 47 -7.45 7.95 -5.45
CA GLY A 47 -7.67 9.28 -5.99
C GLY A 47 -8.46 9.22 -7.30
N PHE A 48 -8.13 8.27 -8.18
CA PHE A 48 -8.88 8.05 -9.41
C PHE A 48 -10.35 7.75 -9.14
N VAL A 49 -10.64 6.82 -8.23
CA VAL A 49 -12.03 6.47 -7.85
C VAL A 49 -12.78 7.64 -7.19
N LEU A 50 -12.09 8.48 -6.42
CA LEU A 50 -12.71 9.62 -5.75
C LEU A 50 -13.05 10.80 -6.68
N ILE A 51 -12.37 10.90 -7.83
CA ILE A 51 -12.46 12.06 -8.74
C ILE A 51 -13.12 11.70 -10.07
N ALA A 52 -12.85 10.52 -10.62
CA ALA A 52 -13.33 10.12 -11.93
C ALA A 52 -14.80 9.64 -11.88
N PRO A 53 -15.65 10.07 -12.82
CA PRO A 53 -17.01 9.54 -12.93
C PRO A 53 -16.98 8.08 -13.41
N TYR A 54 -17.83 7.24 -12.82
CA TYR A 54 -17.95 5.84 -13.21
C TYR A 54 -18.50 5.72 -14.64
N SER A 55 -17.75 5.03 -15.51
CA SER A 55 -18.15 4.72 -16.89
C SER A 55 -17.38 3.50 -17.40
N ALA A 56 -17.85 2.87 -18.48
CA ALA A 56 -17.19 1.68 -19.04
C ALA A 56 -15.73 1.94 -19.48
N LEU A 57 -15.43 3.14 -20.01
CA LEU A 57 -14.07 3.52 -20.38
C LEU A 57 -13.20 3.71 -19.13
N MET A 58 -13.68 4.46 -18.15
CA MET A 58 -12.92 4.72 -16.92
C MET A 58 -12.70 3.44 -16.11
N LEU A 59 -13.64 2.48 -16.16
CA LEU A 59 -13.45 1.16 -15.56
C LEU A 59 -12.26 0.41 -16.18
N LYS A 60 -12.09 0.45 -17.51
CA LYS A 60 -10.92 -0.16 -18.17
C LYS A 60 -9.61 0.50 -17.73
N VAL A 61 -9.61 1.83 -17.62
CA VAL A 61 -8.44 2.59 -17.12
C VAL A 61 -8.12 2.16 -15.68
N TYR A 62 -9.14 2.12 -14.82
CA TYR A 62 -8.99 1.69 -13.43
C TYR A 62 -8.44 0.26 -13.31
N ILE A 63 -8.96 -0.69 -14.10
CA ILE A 63 -8.45 -2.07 -14.15
C ILE A 63 -6.96 -2.07 -14.53
N GLY A 64 -6.57 -1.28 -15.53
CA GLY A 64 -5.17 -1.12 -15.91
C GLY A 64 -4.30 -0.60 -14.77
N MET A 65 -4.75 0.42 -14.04
CA MET A 65 -4.05 0.95 -12.86
C MET A 65 -3.96 -0.06 -11.73
N ALA A 66 -5.04 -0.80 -11.45
CA ALA A 66 -5.08 -1.81 -10.41
C ALA A 66 -4.15 -2.98 -10.72
N LEU A 67 -4.16 -3.48 -11.96
CA LEU A 67 -3.24 -4.52 -12.42
C LEU A 67 -1.78 -4.05 -12.34
N PHE A 68 -1.51 -2.82 -12.76
CA PHE A 68 -0.18 -2.23 -12.62
C PHE A 68 0.26 -2.19 -11.15
N SER A 69 -0.58 -1.70 -10.23
CA SER A 69 -0.26 -1.68 -8.80
C SER A 69 0.00 -3.08 -8.24
N CYS A 70 -0.82 -4.08 -8.61
CA CYS A 70 -0.62 -5.47 -8.20
C CYS A 70 0.70 -6.04 -8.70
N LEU A 71 1.08 -5.79 -9.95
CA LEU A 71 2.37 -6.25 -10.48
C LEU A 71 3.53 -5.46 -9.87
N PHE A 72 3.36 -4.16 -9.66
CA PHE A 72 4.41 -3.28 -9.17
C PHE A 72 4.89 -3.70 -7.78
N VAL A 73 4.00 -4.03 -6.85
CA VAL A 73 4.39 -4.48 -5.50
C VAL A 73 5.19 -5.79 -5.51
N THR A 74 5.06 -6.63 -6.54
CA THR A 74 5.84 -7.88 -6.62
C THR A 74 7.33 -7.67 -6.86
N LYS A 75 7.75 -6.45 -7.25
CA LYS A 75 9.17 -6.12 -7.45
C LYS A 75 10.00 -6.32 -6.18
N ASP A 76 9.39 -6.23 -5.00
CA ASP A 76 10.12 -6.28 -3.73
C ASP A 76 10.51 -7.71 -3.35
N GLU A 77 9.89 -8.73 -3.95
CA GLU A 77 10.23 -10.13 -3.71
C GLU A 77 11.67 -10.50 -4.10
N PHE A 78 12.22 -9.79 -5.09
CA PHE A 78 13.62 -9.97 -5.46
C PHE A 78 14.58 -9.58 -4.33
N VAL A 79 14.15 -8.68 -3.44
CA VAL A 79 14.89 -8.23 -2.26
C VAL A 79 14.48 -9.03 -1.03
N HIS A 80 13.17 -9.24 -0.81
CA HIS A 80 12.65 -9.94 0.37
C HIS A 80 13.23 -11.34 0.53
N LYS A 81 13.44 -12.07 -0.57
CA LYS A 81 14.02 -13.44 -0.52
C LYS A 81 15.42 -13.51 0.13
N HIS A 82 16.12 -12.37 0.22
CA HIS A 82 17.46 -12.28 0.80
C HIS A 82 17.48 -11.72 2.22
N HIS A 83 16.47 -10.95 2.62
CA HIS A 83 16.47 -10.19 3.87
C HIS A 83 15.38 -10.61 4.86
N CYS A 84 14.26 -11.15 4.38
CA CYS A 84 13.10 -11.43 5.21
C CYS A 84 13.15 -12.86 5.77
N PRO A 85 12.97 -13.06 7.09
CA PRO A 85 12.75 -14.39 7.65
C PRO A 85 11.42 -14.97 7.17
N ALA A 86 11.22 -16.29 7.35
CA ALA A 86 10.02 -16.99 6.89
C ALA A 86 8.70 -16.40 7.43
N SER A 87 8.70 -15.84 8.64
CA SER A 87 7.51 -15.21 9.23
C SER A 87 7.12 -13.90 8.54
N GLU A 88 8.10 -13.10 8.13
CA GLU A 88 7.87 -11.86 7.37
C GLU A 88 7.43 -12.20 5.94
N GLN A 89 8.06 -13.19 5.32
CA GLN A 89 7.65 -13.70 4.00
C GLN A 89 6.19 -14.19 3.98
N TRP A 90 5.75 -14.88 5.05
CA TRP A 90 4.34 -15.27 5.17
C TRP A 90 3.41 -14.07 5.32
N LEU A 91 3.82 -13.03 6.05
CA LEU A 91 3.08 -11.77 6.16
C LEU A 91 2.93 -11.09 4.80
N HIS A 92 4.02 -11.02 4.02
CA HIS A 92 4.05 -10.47 2.66
C HIS A 92 3.15 -11.25 1.70
N ALA A 93 3.13 -12.58 1.78
CA ALA A 93 2.22 -13.40 1.00
C ALA A 93 0.74 -13.04 1.28
N ILE A 94 0.37 -12.76 2.53
CA ILE A 94 -0.99 -12.32 2.86
C ILE A 94 -1.24 -10.91 2.30
N LEU A 95 -0.29 -9.99 2.42
CA LEU A 95 -0.40 -8.65 1.81
C LEU A 95 -0.66 -8.74 0.30
N PHE A 96 0.07 -9.60 -0.41
CA PHE A 96 -0.10 -9.77 -1.85
C PHE A 96 -1.40 -10.44 -2.24
N LEU A 97 -1.90 -11.40 -1.45
CA LEU A 97 -3.22 -12.00 -1.68
C LEU A 97 -4.35 -10.99 -1.43
N ASN A 98 -4.21 -10.16 -0.39
CA ASN A 98 -5.24 -9.18 -0.03
C ASN A 98 -5.23 -7.93 -0.91
N HIS A 99 -4.09 -7.55 -1.50
CA HIS A 99 -3.96 -6.38 -2.38
C HIS A 99 -4.94 -6.35 -3.57
N PRO A 100 -5.03 -7.38 -4.43
CA PRO A 100 -6.02 -7.41 -5.51
C PRO A 100 -7.46 -7.44 -4.99
N VAL A 101 -7.71 -8.04 -3.82
CA VAL A 101 -9.03 -8.05 -3.18
C VAL A 101 -9.42 -6.64 -2.72
N LEU A 102 -8.49 -5.90 -2.12
CA LEU A 102 -8.66 -4.51 -1.72
C LEU A 102 -8.95 -3.62 -2.94
N LEU A 103 -8.16 -3.74 -4.01
CA LEU A 103 -8.39 -2.96 -5.23
C LEU A 103 -9.70 -3.35 -5.91
N THR A 104 -10.09 -4.62 -5.88
CA THR A 104 -11.42 -5.03 -6.36
C THR A 104 -12.53 -4.39 -5.53
N ALA A 105 -12.40 -4.39 -4.20
CA ALA A 105 -13.36 -3.74 -3.31
C ALA A 105 -13.45 -2.22 -3.56
N LEU A 106 -12.31 -1.56 -3.82
CA LEU A 106 -12.27 -0.15 -4.21
C LEU A 106 -13.05 0.12 -5.51
N GLY A 107 -12.88 -0.70 -6.55
CA GLY A 107 -13.64 -0.61 -7.79
C GLY A 107 -15.15 -0.86 -7.61
N LEU A 108 -15.53 -1.79 -6.72
CA LEU A 108 -16.93 -2.06 -6.40
C LEU A 108 -17.58 -0.90 -5.61
N ILE A 109 -16.85 -0.29 -4.68
CA ILE A 109 -17.30 0.92 -3.98
C ILE A 109 -17.53 2.06 -4.98
N TRP A 110 -16.65 2.20 -5.97
CA TRP A 110 -16.78 3.20 -7.02
C TRP A 110 -18.03 3.01 -7.90
N ALA A 111 -18.35 1.76 -8.23
CA ALA A 111 -19.55 1.41 -9.00
C ALA A 111 -20.85 1.64 -8.22
N HIS A 112 -20.82 1.47 -6.90
CA HIS A 112 -21.99 1.56 -6.02
C HIS A 112 -21.71 2.46 -4.82
N PRO A 113 -21.48 3.77 -5.04
CA PRO A 113 -21.07 4.67 -3.99
C PRO A 113 -22.23 4.94 -3.03
N THR A 114 -21.93 4.90 -1.73
CA THR A 114 -22.81 5.44 -0.69
C THR A 114 -22.07 6.53 0.07
N PRO A 115 -22.77 7.49 0.72
CA PRO A 115 -22.12 8.55 1.48
C PRO A 115 -21.10 8.02 2.50
N PHE A 116 -21.44 6.93 3.19
CA PHE A 116 -20.55 6.26 4.13
C PHE A 116 -19.28 5.72 3.46
N LEU A 117 -19.42 5.00 2.34
CA LEU A 117 -18.27 4.42 1.64
C LEU A 117 -17.36 5.49 1.05
N ILE A 118 -17.92 6.58 0.53
CA ILE A 118 -17.12 7.71 0.04
C ILE A 118 -16.37 8.40 1.18
N LEU A 119 -17.02 8.63 2.33
CA LEU A 119 -16.34 9.16 3.51
C LEU A 119 -15.21 8.23 3.96
N PHE A 120 -15.47 6.91 4.00
CA PHE A 120 -14.46 5.91 4.32
C PHE A 120 -13.26 5.99 3.37
N LEU A 121 -13.47 6.07 2.04
CA LEU A 121 -12.38 6.19 1.08
C LEU A 121 -11.58 7.49 1.23
N LYS A 122 -12.22 8.62 1.58
CA LYS A 122 -11.52 9.87 1.87
C LYS A 122 -10.64 9.75 3.12
N ILE A 123 -11.13 9.09 4.17
CA ILE A 123 -10.33 8.80 5.37
C ILE A 123 -9.16 7.88 5.01
N GLN A 124 -9.39 6.81 4.24
CA GLN A 124 -8.33 5.91 3.77
C GLN A 124 -7.28 6.67 2.93
N ALA A 125 -7.69 7.54 2.02
CA ALA A 125 -6.76 8.38 1.25
C ALA A 125 -5.88 9.23 2.16
N GLY A 126 -6.47 9.85 3.20
CA GLY A 126 -5.74 10.61 4.20
C GLY A 126 -4.75 9.74 4.98
N LEU A 127 -5.18 8.58 5.49
CA LEU A 127 -4.33 7.66 6.26
C LEU A 127 -3.17 7.11 5.43
N VAL A 128 -3.43 6.67 4.20
CA VAL A 128 -2.41 6.15 3.28
C VAL A 128 -1.42 7.26 2.89
N THR A 129 -1.90 8.50 2.71
CA THR A 129 -1.02 9.66 2.47
C THR A 129 -0.12 9.93 3.67
N LEU A 130 -0.67 9.96 4.88
CA LEU A 130 0.10 10.14 6.12
C LEU A 130 1.13 9.02 6.30
N PHE A 131 0.76 7.78 5.99
CA PHE A 131 1.67 6.63 6.03
C PHE A 131 2.80 6.75 5.01
N GLY A 132 2.50 7.11 3.75
CA GLY A 132 3.52 7.32 2.73
C GLY A 132 4.50 8.46 3.09
N LEU A 133 3.99 9.57 3.64
CA LEU A 133 4.82 10.65 4.16
C LEU A 133 5.69 10.18 5.33
N TYR A 134 5.13 9.40 6.25
CA TYR A 134 5.89 8.78 7.33
C TYR A 134 7.03 7.91 6.78
N GLN A 135 6.77 7.03 5.80
CA GLN A 135 7.80 6.17 5.21
C GLN A 135 8.93 7.00 4.59
N VAL A 136 8.59 8.05 3.84
CA VAL A 136 9.58 8.96 3.25
C VAL A 136 10.39 9.66 4.34
N ILE A 137 9.74 10.31 5.29
CA ILE A 137 10.40 11.13 6.32
C ILE A 137 11.24 10.26 7.27
N TYR A 138 10.65 9.21 7.83
CA TYR A 138 11.29 8.38 8.84
C TYR A 138 12.49 7.63 8.26
N TRP A 139 12.30 6.89 7.17
CA TRP A 139 13.38 6.03 6.66
C TRP A 139 14.46 6.78 5.87
N ASN A 140 14.08 7.79 5.09
CA ASN A 140 15.05 8.50 4.26
C ASN A 140 15.75 9.65 5.00
N PHE A 141 15.06 10.34 5.93
CA PHE A 141 15.63 11.53 6.58
C PHE A 141 16.02 11.31 8.04
N TYR A 142 15.22 10.61 8.84
CA TYR A 142 15.53 10.39 10.25
C TYR A 142 16.48 9.22 10.47
N HIS A 143 16.08 8.02 10.04
CA HIS A 143 16.85 6.79 10.21
C HIS A 143 18.06 6.76 9.27
N GLY A 144 17.90 7.19 8.02
CA GLY A 144 18.99 7.29 7.06
C GLY A 144 20.20 8.10 7.52
N ARG A 145 19.99 9.17 8.31
CA ARG A 145 21.07 9.99 8.89
C ARG A 145 21.82 9.27 10.02
N LYS A 146 21.12 8.51 10.87
CA LYS A 146 21.76 7.75 11.96
C LYS A 146 22.69 6.67 11.42
N HIS A 147 22.32 6.02 10.32
CA HIS A 147 23.15 4.98 9.71
C HIS A 147 24.45 5.54 9.09
N ILE A 148 24.44 6.78 8.58
CA ILE A 148 25.66 7.42 8.02
C ILE A 148 26.58 7.94 9.13
N ALA A 149 26.03 8.36 10.28
CA ALA A 149 26.81 8.88 11.40
C ALA A 149 27.54 7.80 12.22
N HIS A 150 27.25 6.52 11.98
CA HIS A 150 27.83 5.37 12.70
C HIS A 150 28.60 4.40 11.78
N GLN A 151 28.89 4.82 10.55
CA GLN A 151 29.87 4.17 9.65
C GLN A 151 31.14 5.00 9.60
#